data_AF-A0A1Q5MRG2-F1
#
_entry.id   AF-A0A1Q5MRG2-F1
#
_cell.length_a   1.000
_cell.length_b   1.000
_cell.length_c   1.000
_cell.angle_alpha   90.00
_cell.angle_beta   90.00
_cell.angle_gamma   90.00
#
_symmetry.space_group_name_H-M   'P 1'
#
loop_
_entity.id
_entity.type
_entity.pdbx_description
1 polymer ?
#
loop_
_entity_poly.entity_id
_entity_poly.type
_entity_poly.pdbx_seq_one_letter_code
_entity_poly.pdbx_strand_id
1 'polypeptide(L)'
;METFPKIISVDDHTVEPPHVWRDRLPSKYKDTGPRVVRAPLKEMTFLGGKFAPVMGAKGDDGPIGDWWVYEDLHRPLTRLDTAVGYDRDEIKLEVITYEQMRPGSFSVPERLADMDVNHVQSALCFPTFPRFCGQTFTEATDRELGLLCVRAYNDWMVEEWCGPDARGRLIPLTLIPLWDAQLAAAEVRRNAARGVRAVAFSEIPPHLGLPSIHTDAWDPFLQACDETGTVIAMHIGSSSRMPSTSADAPPAVGSTITFANCCFSMVDWLMSGKFERFPALKIMYAEGQIGWIPYILERADVVWEENRGWGGVADKVHRPPSELFAEHVFGCFFDDAFGLRNLDAIGAGNVLYETDYPHSDSTWPKSREVGEAQMGHLPPDTVDRIVRANAIALLELTGTGLWAGSGSGSGGGSGSGSEGGSRAGGIT
;
A
#
# COMPACT_ATOMS: atom_id res chain seq x y z
N MET A 1 -11.42 23.92 -22.25
CA MET A 1 -10.60 22.72 -21.99
C MET A 1 -10.86 22.36 -20.55
N GLU A 2 -11.48 21.21 -20.30
CA GLU A 2 -11.57 20.68 -18.94
C GLU A 2 -10.15 20.43 -18.45
N THR A 3 -9.83 20.98 -17.27
CA THR A 3 -8.53 20.82 -16.65
C THR A 3 -8.38 19.38 -16.16
N PHE A 4 -7.21 18.76 -16.37
CA PHE A 4 -6.91 17.41 -15.85
C PHE A 4 -7.28 17.31 -14.35
N PRO A 5 -8.05 16.29 -13.92
CA PRO A 5 -8.51 16.19 -12.54
C PRO A 5 -7.35 16.13 -11.55
N LYS A 6 -7.56 16.59 -10.30
CA LYS A 6 -6.54 16.43 -9.25
C LYS A 6 -6.29 14.95 -8.98
N ILE A 7 -5.06 14.53 -8.78
CA ILE A 7 -4.76 13.09 -8.59
C ILE A 7 -5.10 12.65 -7.16
N ILE A 8 -5.66 11.45 -6.99
CA ILE A 8 -5.61 10.70 -5.73
C ILE A 8 -4.59 9.58 -5.95
N SER A 9 -3.41 9.71 -5.33
CA SER A 9 -2.37 8.68 -5.40
C SER A 9 -2.68 7.57 -4.40
N VAL A 10 -2.83 6.34 -4.87
CA VAL A 10 -3.03 5.17 -3.98
C VAL A 10 -1.71 4.48 -3.60
N ASP A 11 -0.59 4.96 -4.12
CA ASP A 11 0.74 4.50 -3.78
C ASP A 11 1.72 5.67 -3.78
N ASP A 12 2.07 6.09 -2.57
CA ASP A 12 3.16 6.96 -2.20
C ASP A 12 3.84 6.29 -0.98
N HIS A 13 4.95 6.84 -0.49
CA HIS A 13 5.67 6.36 0.68
C HIS A 13 5.93 7.47 1.68
N THR A 14 6.05 7.11 2.95
CA THR A 14 6.51 8.00 4.00
C THR A 14 7.72 7.39 4.71
N VAL A 15 8.77 8.20 4.88
CA VAL A 15 9.90 7.84 5.72
C VAL A 15 9.52 8.22 7.15
N GLU A 16 9.40 7.23 8.02
CA GLU A 16 8.95 7.45 9.38
C GLU A 16 9.93 8.41 10.10
N PRO A 17 9.44 9.44 10.80
CA PRO A 17 10.31 10.30 11.59
C PRO A 17 11.02 9.53 12.73
N PRO A 18 12.22 9.98 13.17
CA PRO A 18 12.96 9.29 14.24
C PRO A 18 12.21 9.14 15.56
N HIS A 19 11.19 9.98 15.82
CA HIS A 19 10.46 10.01 17.07
C HIS A 19 9.30 9.01 17.16
N VAL A 20 8.85 8.42 16.04
CA VAL A 20 7.65 7.56 15.98
C VAL A 20 7.59 6.54 17.12
N TRP A 21 8.62 5.70 17.23
CA TRP A 21 8.71 4.68 18.28
C TRP A 21 9.28 5.20 19.60
N ARG A 22 10.11 6.25 19.55
CA ARG A 22 10.73 6.85 20.75
C ARG A 22 9.70 7.45 21.71
N ASP A 23 8.62 7.98 21.15
CA ASP A 23 7.55 8.65 21.89
C ASP A 23 6.44 7.68 22.30
N ARG A 24 6.23 6.61 21.52
CA ARG A 24 5.08 5.71 21.66
C ARG A 24 5.39 4.40 22.37
N LEU A 25 6.66 3.97 22.43
CA LEU A 25 7.02 2.73 23.13
C LEU A 25 7.25 2.96 24.64
N PRO A 26 6.90 1.97 25.48
CA PRO A 26 7.26 1.98 26.90
C PRO A 26 8.76 2.20 27.13
N SER A 27 9.12 2.88 28.23
CA SER A 27 10.50 3.24 28.54
C SER A 27 11.47 2.06 28.56
N LYS A 28 11.00 0.86 28.97
CA LYS A 28 11.80 -0.38 28.99
C LYS A 28 12.34 -0.80 27.60
N TYR A 29 11.72 -0.32 26.52
CA TYR A 29 12.10 -0.64 25.14
C TYR A 29 12.90 0.47 24.44
N LYS A 30 13.30 1.53 25.13
CA LYS A 30 14.06 2.62 24.49
C LYS A 30 15.41 2.16 23.91
N ASP A 31 16.04 1.15 24.48
CA ASP A 31 17.36 0.71 24.00
C ASP A 31 17.29 -0.42 22.96
N THR A 32 16.17 -1.15 22.90
CA THR A 32 15.97 -2.30 22.00
C THR A 32 15.01 -2.02 20.86
N GLY A 33 14.05 -1.10 21.05
CA GLY A 33 13.10 -0.67 20.04
C GLY A 33 13.74 0.19 18.93
N PRO A 34 12.96 0.46 17.84
CA PRO A 34 13.45 1.21 16.70
C PRO A 34 13.98 2.59 17.09
N ARG A 35 15.18 2.91 16.60
CA ARG A 35 15.80 4.23 16.76
C ARG A 35 16.75 4.52 15.61
N VAL A 36 16.94 5.80 15.32
CA VAL A 36 17.91 6.25 14.32
C VAL A 36 19.27 6.49 14.97
N VAL A 37 20.34 6.01 14.33
CA VAL A 37 21.74 6.22 14.71
C VAL A 37 22.52 6.70 13.50
N ARG A 38 23.30 7.76 13.66
CA ARG A 38 24.20 8.26 12.61
C ARG A 38 25.53 7.49 12.64
N ALA A 39 25.87 6.83 11.55
CA ALA A 39 27.05 5.96 11.46
C ALA A 39 27.59 5.87 10.02
N PRO A 40 28.91 5.61 9.85
CA PRO A 40 29.48 5.36 8.53
C PRO A 40 29.00 4.04 7.93
N LEU A 41 28.91 3.98 6.62
CA LEU A 41 28.75 2.74 5.87
C LEU A 41 30.10 2.03 5.73
N LYS A 42 30.15 0.76 6.16
CA LYS A 42 31.32 -0.10 5.96
C LYS A 42 31.28 -0.83 4.62
N GLU A 43 30.14 -1.44 4.30
CA GLU A 43 29.94 -2.20 3.07
C GLU A 43 28.45 -2.19 2.70
N MET A 44 28.13 -2.10 1.41
CA MET A 44 26.76 -2.23 0.91
C MET A 44 26.76 -3.02 -0.38
N THR A 45 26.02 -4.13 -0.40
CA THR A 45 25.88 -4.96 -1.59
C THR A 45 24.41 -5.16 -1.94
N PHE A 46 24.15 -5.30 -3.24
CA PHE A 46 22.87 -5.73 -3.78
C PHE A 46 23.13 -6.81 -4.84
N LEU A 47 23.04 -8.07 -4.44
CA LEU A 47 23.37 -9.23 -5.29
C LEU A 47 22.22 -10.23 -5.27
N GLY A 48 21.80 -10.70 -6.46
CA GLY A 48 20.70 -11.66 -6.60
C GLY A 48 19.38 -11.21 -5.95
N GLY A 49 19.08 -9.90 -5.96
CA GLY A 49 17.89 -9.33 -5.32
C GLY A 49 17.97 -9.19 -3.79
N LYS A 50 19.13 -9.44 -3.17
CA LYS A 50 19.35 -9.30 -1.73
C LYS A 50 20.17 -8.06 -1.42
N PHE A 51 19.58 -7.15 -0.63
CA PHE A 51 20.26 -6.00 -0.06
C PHE A 51 20.96 -6.39 1.25
N ALA A 52 22.27 -6.17 1.35
CA ALA A 52 23.07 -6.50 2.53
C ALA A 52 24.02 -5.34 2.88
N PRO A 53 23.55 -4.40 3.74
CA PRO A 53 24.37 -3.32 4.27
C PRO A 53 25.08 -3.73 5.57
N VAL A 54 26.26 -3.15 5.82
CA VAL A 54 27.03 -3.30 7.05
C VAL A 54 27.31 -1.92 7.63
N MET A 55 26.77 -1.67 8.81
CA MET A 55 27.01 -0.44 9.58
C MET A 55 28.43 -0.45 10.15
N GLY A 56 29.15 0.66 9.99
CA GLY A 56 30.46 0.88 10.60
C GLY A 56 30.35 1.41 12.03
N ALA A 57 31.47 1.37 12.77
CA ALA A 57 31.58 1.97 14.09
C ALA A 57 31.83 3.48 13.99
N LYS A 58 31.54 4.20 15.08
CA LYS A 58 31.83 5.63 15.16
C LYS A 58 33.34 5.88 14.99
N GLY A 59 33.69 6.63 13.94
CA GLY A 59 35.08 6.96 13.62
C GLY A 59 35.70 6.09 12.53
N ASP A 60 35.00 5.07 12.05
CA ASP A 60 35.40 4.35 10.84
C ASP A 60 35.30 5.28 9.61
N ASP A 61 36.16 5.02 8.61
CA ASP A 61 36.07 5.68 7.31
C ASP A 61 34.84 5.21 6.53
N GLY A 62 34.20 6.11 5.79
CA GLY A 62 33.08 5.79 4.90
C GLY A 62 32.02 6.89 4.82
N PRO A 63 31.08 6.81 3.85
CA PRO A 63 29.95 7.74 3.78
C PRO A 63 29.09 7.64 5.05
N ILE A 64 28.69 8.80 5.59
CA ILE A 64 27.84 8.86 6.78
C ILE A 64 26.37 8.79 6.37
N GLY A 65 25.62 7.90 7.01
CA GLY A 65 24.17 7.80 6.84
C GLY A 65 23.45 7.71 8.18
N ASP A 66 22.13 7.84 8.12
CA ASP A 66 21.23 7.55 9.23
C ASP A 66 20.73 6.11 9.12
N TRP A 67 20.82 5.38 10.24
CA TRP A 67 20.52 3.97 10.31
C TRP A 67 19.40 3.73 11.31
N TRP A 68 18.38 3.01 10.88
CA TRP A 68 17.47 2.38 11.80
C TRP A 68 18.12 1.17 12.48
N VAL A 69 18.09 1.19 13.80
CA VAL A 69 18.55 0.11 14.67
C VAL A 69 17.35 -0.44 15.43
N TYR A 70 17.12 -1.74 15.31
CA TYR A 70 16.03 -2.44 15.98
C TYR A 70 16.43 -3.90 16.23
N GLU A 71 16.50 -4.31 17.50
CA GLU A 71 17.18 -5.56 17.86
C GLU A 71 18.56 -5.66 17.18
N ASP A 72 18.81 -6.72 16.41
CA ASP A 72 20.05 -6.94 15.64
C ASP A 72 20.00 -6.34 14.21
N LEU A 73 18.85 -5.80 13.79
CA LEU A 73 18.70 -5.18 12.48
C LEU A 73 19.37 -3.79 12.46
N HIS A 74 20.22 -3.60 11.45
CA HIS A 74 20.79 -2.32 11.08
C HIS A 74 20.43 -2.01 9.63
N ARG A 75 19.46 -1.13 9.41
CA ARG A 75 19.00 -0.73 8.07
C ARG A 75 19.37 0.74 7.83
N PRO A 76 20.22 1.07 6.83
CA PRO A 76 20.45 2.45 6.49
C PRO A 76 19.24 3.03 5.77
N LEU A 77 19.05 4.34 5.90
CA LEU A 77 18.31 5.12 4.93
C LEU A 77 19.16 5.27 3.67
N THR A 78 18.53 5.09 2.52
CA THR A 78 19.18 5.11 1.22
C THR A 78 18.54 6.11 0.28
N ARG A 79 19.27 6.53 -0.75
CA ARG A 79 18.73 7.40 -1.81
C ARG A 79 17.52 6.79 -2.52
N LEU A 80 17.39 5.47 -2.56
CA LEU A 80 16.24 4.80 -3.17
C LEU A 80 14.97 4.94 -2.32
N ASP A 81 15.08 5.09 -1.00
CA ASP A 81 13.93 5.36 -0.12
C ASP A 81 13.37 6.78 -0.35
N THR A 82 14.15 7.70 -0.93
CA THR A 82 13.73 9.07 -1.27
C THR A 82 14.66 9.72 -2.30
N ALA A 83 14.23 9.72 -3.56
CA ALA A 83 15.00 10.17 -4.71
C ALA A 83 14.42 11.43 -5.40
N VAL A 84 13.18 11.83 -5.11
CA VAL A 84 12.58 13.03 -5.71
C VAL A 84 13.45 14.28 -5.50
N GLY A 85 13.61 15.07 -6.56
CA GLY A 85 14.46 16.27 -6.57
C GLY A 85 15.91 16.02 -7.00
N TYR A 86 16.28 14.77 -7.30
CA TYR A 86 17.58 14.41 -7.89
C TYR A 86 17.42 14.07 -9.38
N ASP A 87 18.50 14.26 -10.15
CA ASP A 87 18.54 13.81 -11.54
C ASP A 87 18.59 12.28 -11.61
N ARG A 88 17.90 11.68 -12.59
CA ARG A 88 17.80 10.22 -12.71
C ARG A 88 19.16 9.54 -12.92
N ASP A 89 20.07 10.19 -13.63
CA ASP A 89 21.42 9.65 -13.86
C ASP A 89 22.31 9.75 -12.60
N GLU A 90 21.88 10.52 -11.59
CA GLU A 90 22.58 10.71 -10.32
C GLU A 90 22.04 9.83 -9.19
N ILE A 91 20.86 9.22 -9.36
CA ILE A 91 20.28 8.30 -8.38
C ILE A 91 21.11 7.02 -8.32
N LYS A 92 21.81 6.82 -7.21
CA LYS A 92 22.63 5.64 -6.93
C LYS A 92 22.21 5.03 -5.60
N LEU A 93 22.48 3.74 -5.43
CA LEU A 93 22.36 3.10 -4.12
C LEU A 93 23.48 3.63 -3.21
N GLU A 94 23.13 4.61 -2.39
CA GLU A 94 23.99 5.25 -1.40
C GLU A 94 23.24 5.41 -0.07
N VAL A 95 23.97 5.43 1.04
CA VAL A 95 23.40 5.80 2.34
C VAL A 95 23.20 7.30 2.41
N ILE A 96 22.14 7.73 3.09
CA ILE A 96 21.80 9.14 3.23
C ILE A 96 21.39 9.45 4.68
N THR A 97 21.33 10.74 4.98
CA THR A 97 20.82 11.30 6.23
C THR A 97 19.46 11.98 6.01
N TYR A 98 18.69 12.22 7.07
CA TYR A 98 17.42 12.96 6.97
C TYR A 98 17.59 14.33 6.32
N GLU A 99 18.71 15.02 6.57
CA GLU A 99 19.03 16.33 6.00
C GLU A 99 19.24 16.30 4.47
N GLN A 100 19.50 15.12 3.90
CA GLN A 100 19.66 14.90 2.46
C GLN A 100 18.36 14.41 1.79
N MET A 101 17.28 14.24 2.57
CA MET A 101 15.97 13.89 2.06
C MET A 101 15.17 15.15 1.74
N ARG A 102 14.24 15.04 0.78
CA ARG A 102 13.22 16.06 0.63
C ARG A 102 12.34 16.06 1.88
N PRO A 103 12.08 17.21 2.53
CA PRO A 103 11.29 17.22 3.78
C PRO A 103 9.89 16.62 3.64
N GLY A 104 9.26 16.69 2.47
CA GLY A 104 7.96 16.06 2.20
C GLY A 104 7.97 14.53 2.32
N SER A 105 9.14 13.89 2.37
CA SER A 105 9.26 12.45 2.64
C SER A 105 8.87 12.09 4.07
N PHE A 106 8.99 13.00 5.05
CA PHE A 106 8.77 12.71 6.48
C PHE A 106 8.01 13.80 7.27
N SER A 107 7.72 14.96 6.65
CA SER A 107 7.03 16.09 7.29
C SER A 107 5.68 16.36 6.63
N VAL A 108 4.59 16.38 7.40
CA VAL A 108 3.22 16.57 6.89
C VAL A 108 3.04 17.91 6.16
N PRO A 109 3.41 19.08 6.72
CA PRO A 109 3.25 20.35 6.01
C PRO A 109 4.00 20.39 4.67
N GLU A 110 5.22 19.86 4.65
CA GLU A 110 6.06 19.81 3.45
C GLU A 110 5.54 18.81 2.43
N ARG A 111 4.99 17.67 2.88
CA ARG A 111 4.30 16.70 2.03
C ARG A 111 3.12 17.36 1.31
N LEU A 112 2.28 18.10 2.03
CA LEU A 112 1.14 18.77 1.42
C LEU A 112 1.57 19.82 0.39
N ALA A 113 2.67 20.55 0.64
CA ALA A 113 3.24 21.48 -0.32
C ALA A 113 3.75 20.76 -1.58
N ASP A 114 4.40 19.61 -1.43
CA ASP A 114 4.86 18.80 -2.55
C ASP A 114 3.71 18.21 -3.37
N MET A 115 2.64 17.78 -2.71
CA MET A 115 1.41 17.34 -3.37
C MET A 115 0.77 18.47 -4.19
N ASP A 116 0.76 19.70 -3.67
CA ASP A 116 0.24 20.86 -4.40
C ASP A 116 1.02 21.13 -5.69
N VAL A 117 2.36 21.10 -5.60
CA VAL A 117 3.25 21.20 -6.77
C VAL A 117 2.98 20.07 -7.76
N ASN A 118 2.76 18.85 -7.28
CA ASN A 118 2.61 17.66 -8.11
C ASN A 118 1.18 17.41 -8.61
N HIS A 119 0.26 18.33 -8.37
CA HIS A 119 -1.16 18.19 -8.72
C HIS A 119 -1.90 17.01 -8.04
N VAL A 120 -1.40 16.56 -6.90
CA VAL A 120 -2.00 15.51 -6.06
C VAL A 120 -2.91 16.15 -5.01
N GLN A 121 -4.16 15.70 -4.93
CA GLN A 121 -5.07 16.10 -3.85
C GLN A 121 -4.91 15.22 -2.63
N SER A 122 -4.90 13.91 -2.79
CA SER A 122 -4.81 12.97 -1.67
C SER A 122 -3.83 11.85 -1.97
N ALA A 123 -3.18 11.33 -0.94
CA ALA A 123 -2.20 10.27 -1.07
C ALA A 123 -2.35 9.23 0.05
N LEU A 124 -2.34 7.95 -0.32
CA LEU A 124 -2.14 6.82 0.59
C LEU A 124 -0.65 6.50 0.64
N CYS A 125 -0.06 6.35 1.84
CA CYS A 125 1.38 6.18 1.99
C CYS A 125 1.78 4.83 2.60
N PHE A 126 2.55 4.03 1.87
CA PHE A 126 3.23 2.84 2.37
C PHE A 126 4.41 3.20 3.31
N PRO A 127 4.78 2.31 4.25
CA PRO A 127 5.90 2.52 5.15
C PRO A 127 7.26 2.34 4.46
N THR A 128 8.33 2.88 5.09
CA THR A 128 9.72 2.65 4.67
C THR A 128 10.47 1.74 5.65
N PHE A 129 10.66 2.14 6.92
CA PHE A 129 11.40 1.33 7.89
C PHE A 129 10.70 0.02 8.30
N PRO A 130 9.38 0.02 8.58
CA PRO A 130 8.61 -1.21 8.76
C PRO A 130 8.61 -2.11 7.52
N ARG A 131 9.15 -1.63 6.38
CA ARG A 131 8.96 -2.14 5.03
C ARG A 131 7.48 -2.11 4.63
N PHE A 132 7.16 -2.56 3.42
CA PHE A 132 5.85 -2.34 2.80
C PHE A 132 4.63 -2.87 3.57
N CYS A 133 4.77 -3.90 4.42
CA CYS A 133 3.66 -4.48 5.17
C CYS A 133 4.02 -4.92 6.60
N GLY A 134 5.05 -4.32 7.21
CA GLY A 134 5.43 -4.62 8.60
C GLY A 134 6.34 -5.85 8.73
N GLN A 135 7.04 -6.21 7.66
CA GLN A 135 7.96 -7.35 7.65
C GLN A 135 9.06 -7.17 8.70
N THR A 136 9.52 -5.94 8.95
CA THR A 136 10.56 -5.64 9.94
C THR A 136 10.18 -6.13 11.34
N PHE A 137 8.91 -6.01 11.73
CA PHE A 137 8.41 -6.51 13.01
C PHE A 137 8.08 -8.00 12.97
N THR A 138 7.80 -8.52 11.78
CA THR A 138 7.53 -9.95 11.55
C THR A 138 8.80 -10.79 11.61
N GLU A 139 9.95 -10.24 11.27
CA GLU A 139 11.25 -10.92 11.36
C GLU A 139 11.92 -10.73 12.74
N ALA A 140 11.38 -9.86 13.58
CA ALA A 140 11.88 -9.62 14.92
C ALA A 140 11.70 -10.82 15.86
N THR A 141 12.59 -10.93 16.84
CA THR A 141 12.58 -12.01 17.82
C THR A 141 11.58 -11.74 18.94
N ASP A 142 11.54 -10.51 19.47
CA ASP A 142 10.59 -10.13 20.53
C ASP A 142 9.22 -9.77 19.91
N ARG A 143 8.29 -10.72 20.01
CA ARG A 143 6.91 -10.55 19.50
C ARG A 143 6.07 -9.57 20.33
N GLU A 144 6.38 -9.37 21.61
CA GLU A 144 5.70 -8.36 22.45
C GLU A 144 6.10 -6.97 21.96
N LEU A 145 7.41 -6.74 21.78
CA LEU A 145 7.93 -5.50 21.23
C LEU A 145 7.47 -5.28 19.79
N GLY A 146 7.50 -6.31 18.95
CA GLY A 146 7.01 -6.25 17.57
C GLY A 146 5.54 -5.81 17.49
N LEU A 147 4.68 -6.36 18.34
CA LEU A 147 3.27 -5.96 18.41
C LEU A 147 3.11 -4.49 18.85
N LEU A 148 3.91 -4.04 19.83
CA LEU A 148 3.92 -2.64 20.25
C LEU A 148 4.41 -1.72 19.14
N CYS A 149 5.37 -2.15 18.33
CA CYS A 149 5.88 -1.37 17.19
C CYS A 149 4.83 -1.24 16.08
N VAL A 150 4.08 -2.30 15.78
CA VAL A 150 2.93 -2.25 14.85
C VAL A 150 1.88 -1.26 15.33
N ARG A 151 1.49 -1.33 16.61
CA ARG A 151 0.51 -0.40 17.18
C ARG A 151 1.02 1.03 17.19
N ALA A 152 2.28 1.26 17.57
CA ALA A 152 2.89 2.58 17.56
C ALA A 152 2.92 3.19 16.14
N TYR A 153 3.22 2.40 15.11
CA TYR A 153 3.15 2.83 13.72
C TYR A 153 1.72 3.21 13.32
N ASN A 154 0.73 2.36 13.62
CA ASN A 154 -0.67 2.62 13.29
C ASN A 154 -1.24 3.83 14.04
N ASP A 155 -0.79 4.07 15.27
CA ASP A 155 -1.18 5.24 16.05
C ASP A 155 -0.57 6.50 15.44
N TRP A 156 0.72 6.49 15.10
CA TRP A 156 1.38 7.58 14.37
C TRP A 156 0.74 7.87 13.02
N MET A 157 0.49 6.84 12.21
CA MET A 157 -0.10 6.97 10.88
C MET A 157 -1.44 7.71 10.95
N VAL A 158 -2.30 7.34 11.89
CA VAL A 158 -3.65 7.91 12.01
C VAL A 158 -3.68 9.25 12.74
N GLU A 159 -2.88 9.42 13.79
CA GLU A 159 -2.97 10.59 14.68
C GLU A 159 -2.07 11.74 14.27
N GLU A 160 -0.98 11.44 13.57
CA GLU A 160 0.06 12.42 13.22
C GLU A 160 0.20 12.56 11.71
N TRP A 161 0.53 11.48 10.99
CA TRP A 161 0.71 11.56 9.53
C TRP A 161 -0.59 11.93 8.81
N CYS A 162 -1.68 11.21 9.10
CA CYS A 162 -3.02 11.51 8.60
C CYS A 162 -3.84 12.38 9.56
N GLY A 163 -3.20 12.91 10.61
CA GLY A 163 -3.84 13.70 11.66
C GLY A 163 -4.47 15.01 11.15
N PRO A 164 -4.99 15.86 12.06
CA PRO A 164 -5.66 17.11 11.68
C PRO A 164 -4.86 18.01 10.72
N ASP A 165 -3.53 18.07 10.89
CA ASP A 165 -2.63 18.87 10.06
C ASP A 165 -2.55 18.38 8.59
N ALA A 166 -2.88 17.11 8.34
CA ALA A 166 -3.00 16.55 7.00
C ALA A 166 -4.24 17.04 6.25
N ARG A 167 -5.20 17.67 6.95
CA ARG A 167 -6.44 18.23 6.37
C ARG A 167 -7.24 17.20 5.55
N GLY A 168 -7.19 15.93 5.95
CA GLY A 168 -7.83 14.81 5.24
C GLY A 168 -7.19 14.45 3.90
N ARG A 169 -6.06 15.05 3.53
CA ARG A 169 -5.37 14.78 2.25
C ARG A 169 -4.43 13.57 2.31
N LEU A 170 -4.09 13.09 3.50
CA LEU A 170 -3.32 11.86 3.65
C LEU A 170 -4.27 10.75 4.11
N ILE A 171 -4.22 9.61 3.42
CA ILE A 171 -5.11 8.47 3.61
C ILE A 171 -4.35 7.40 4.41
N PRO A 172 -4.89 6.95 5.55
CA PRO A 172 -4.17 6.03 6.42
C PRO A 172 -4.10 4.63 5.81
N LEU A 173 -2.88 4.09 5.75
CA LEU A 173 -2.58 2.69 5.50
C LEU A 173 -1.95 2.09 6.75
N THR A 174 -2.57 1.06 7.31
CA THR A 174 -2.13 0.46 8.57
C THR A 174 -1.45 -0.88 8.37
N LEU A 175 -0.68 -1.30 9.37
CA LEU A 175 0.01 -2.58 9.43
C LEU A 175 -0.73 -3.57 10.33
N ILE A 176 -0.43 -4.85 10.14
CA ILE A 176 -0.87 -5.94 11.02
C ILE A 176 0.31 -6.79 11.48
N PRO A 177 0.23 -7.44 12.66
CA PRO A 177 1.19 -8.48 13.03
C PRO A 177 1.02 -9.72 12.13
N LEU A 178 1.92 -9.90 11.15
CA LEU A 178 1.82 -10.99 10.18
C LEU A 178 2.06 -12.40 10.77
N TRP A 179 2.49 -12.51 12.03
CA TRP A 179 2.71 -13.81 12.68
C TRP A 179 1.47 -14.40 13.35
N ASP A 180 0.37 -13.63 13.45
CA ASP A 180 -0.87 -14.07 14.11
C ASP A 180 -2.11 -13.43 13.47
N ALA A 181 -2.91 -14.25 12.79
CA ALA A 181 -4.10 -13.78 12.08
C ALA A 181 -5.21 -13.25 13.00
N GLN A 182 -5.28 -13.69 14.26
CA GLN A 182 -6.26 -13.18 15.23
C GLN A 182 -5.84 -11.79 15.71
N LEU A 183 -4.56 -11.59 15.99
CA LEU A 183 -4.03 -10.26 16.30
C LEU A 183 -4.17 -9.31 15.09
N ALA A 184 -3.92 -9.80 13.88
CA ALA A 184 -4.17 -9.05 12.65
C ALA A 184 -5.63 -8.62 12.51
N ALA A 185 -6.57 -9.54 12.71
CA ALA A 185 -8.00 -9.25 12.69
C ALA A 185 -8.41 -8.20 13.73
N ALA A 186 -7.87 -8.30 14.94
CA ALA A 186 -8.13 -7.32 16.00
C ALA A 186 -7.61 -5.93 15.64
N GLU A 187 -6.42 -5.85 15.02
CA GLU A 187 -5.82 -4.59 14.60
C GLU A 187 -6.54 -3.95 13.41
N VAL A 188 -7.03 -4.75 12.45
CA VAL A 188 -7.93 -4.27 11.38
C VAL A 188 -9.18 -3.63 11.98
N ARG A 189 -9.88 -4.33 12.87
CA ARG A 189 -11.11 -3.79 13.50
C ARG A 189 -10.83 -2.54 14.33
N ARG A 190 -9.71 -2.50 15.06
CA ARG A 190 -9.28 -1.31 15.84
C ARG A 190 -9.14 -0.08 14.93
N ASN A 191 -8.48 -0.24 13.79
CA ASN A 191 -8.23 0.87 12.87
C ASN A 191 -9.45 1.21 12.02
N ALA A 192 -10.28 0.23 11.65
CA ALA A 192 -11.55 0.48 10.97
C ALA A 192 -12.51 1.32 11.83
N ALA A 193 -12.53 1.11 13.15
CA ALA A 193 -13.28 1.95 14.09
C ALA A 193 -12.78 3.40 14.15
N ARG A 194 -11.54 3.65 13.71
CA ARG A 194 -10.92 4.98 13.56
C ARG A 194 -11.05 5.51 12.12
N GLY A 195 -11.93 4.93 11.30
CA GLY A 195 -12.18 5.38 9.93
C GLY A 195 -11.13 4.93 8.90
N VAL A 196 -10.23 4.02 9.26
CA VAL A 196 -9.24 3.46 8.31
C VAL A 196 -9.93 2.44 7.39
N ARG A 197 -9.57 2.49 6.10
CA ARG A 197 -10.11 1.58 5.06
C ARG A 197 -9.04 0.84 4.25
N ALA A 198 -7.77 0.93 4.64
CA ALA A 198 -6.69 0.19 4.01
C ALA A 198 -5.74 -0.43 5.04
N VAL A 199 -5.29 -1.65 4.74
CA VAL A 199 -4.29 -2.39 5.50
C VAL A 199 -3.27 -3.01 4.56
N ALA A 200 -1.99 -2.91 4.91
CA ALA A 200 -0.91 -3.47 4.11
C ALA A 200 -0.76 -4.97 4.36
N PHE A 201 -0.52 -5.74 3.29
CA PHE A 201 -0.27 -7.17 3.37
C PHE A 201 0.80 -7.61 2.37
N SER A 202 1.31 -8.83 2.54
CA SER A 202 2.31 -9.41 1.63
C SER A 202 1.61 -10.03 0.42
N GLU A 203 2.12 -9.76 -0.79
CA GLU A 203 1.64 -10.39 -2.03
C GLU A 203 1.80 -11.92 -1.98
N ILE A 204 2.93 -12.40 -1.48
CA ILE A 204 3.30 -13.82 -1.43
C ILE A 204 3.81 -14.15 -0.01
N PRO A 205 2.90 -14.32 0.97
CA PRO A 205 3.29 -14.59 2.36
C PRO A 205 4.27 -15.77 2.55
N PRO A 206 4.22 -16.85 1.75
CA PRO A 206 5.22 -17.93 1.84
C PRO A 206 6.68 -17.50 1.61
N HIS A 207 6.94 -16.42 0.87
CA HIS A 207 8.30 -15.87 0.73
C HIS A 207 8.85 -15.32 2.06
N LEU A 208 7.95 -14.99 3.00
CA LEU A 208 8.28 -14.58 4.36
C LEU A 208 8.23 -15.74 5.36
N GLY A 209 8.02 -16.98 4.91
CA GLY A 209 7.83 -18.15 5.78
C GLY A 209 6.46 -18.21 6.45
N LEU A 210 5.47 -17.46 5.96
CA LEU A 210 4.11 -17.41 6.49
C LEU A 210 3.17 -18.36 5.72
N PRO A 211 1.99 -18.72 6.28
CA PRO A 211 1.00 -19.53 5.57
C PRO A 211 0.58 -18.90 4.24
N SER A 212 0.32 -19.73 3.21
CA SER A 212 -0.22 -19.22 1.93
C SER A 212 -1.69 -18.83 2.05
N ILE A 213 -2.17 -18.03 1.08
CA ILE A 213 -3.57 -17.62 1.01
C ILE A 213 -4.53 -18.77 0.68
N HIS A 214 -4.01 -19.91 0.21
CA HIS A 214 -4.79 -21.12 -0.06
C HIS A 214 -5.23 -21.87 1.20
N THR A 215 -4.70 -21.51 2.38
CA THR A 215 -5.04 -22.12 3.66
C THR A 215 -6.03 -21.26 4.44
N ASP A 216 -6.64 -21.83 5.48
CA ASP A 216 -7.57 -21.12 6.36
C ASP A 216 -6.88 -20.32 7.47
N ALA A 217 -5.53 -20.33 7.50
CA ALA A 217 -4.75 -19.64 8.53
C ALA A 217 -5.02 -18.13 8.59
N TRP A 218 -5.34 -17.51 7.45
CA TRP A 218 -5.62 -16.08 7.34
C TRP A 218 -7.10 -15.71 7.48
N ASP A 219 -8.01 -16.68 7.57
CA ASP A 219 -9.45 -16.41 7.60
C ASP A 219 -9.88 -15.39 8.66
N PRO A 220 -9.32 -15.37 9.89
CA PRO A 220 -9.69 -14.33 10.86
C PRO A 220 -9.39 -12.91 10.35
N PHE A 221 -8.24 -12.72 9.69
CA PHE A 221 -7.84 -11.44 9.11
C PHE A 221 -8.72 -11.08 7.91
N LEU A 222 -8.95 -12.04 7.00
CA LEU A 222 -9.81 -11.82 5.83
C LEU A 222 -11.26 -11.50 6.21
N GLN A 223 -11.80 -12.22 7.19
CA GLN A 223 -13.12 -11.95 7.76
C GLN A 223 -13.21 -10.53 8.33
N ALA A 224 -12.17 -10.07 9.04
CA ALA A 224 -12.16 -8.69 9.54
C ALA A 224 -12.17 -7.66 8.41
N CYS A 225 -11.36 -7.86 7.36
CA CYS A 225 -11.34 -7.00 6.19
C CYS A 225 -12.68 -6.97 5.45
N ASP A 226 -13.31 -8.13 5.28
CA ASP A 226 -14.64 -8.29 4.67
C ASP A 226 -15.72 -7.54 5.47
N GLU A 227 -15.76 -7.74 6.80
CA GLU A 227 -16.72 -7.10 7.70
C GLU A 227 -16.60 -5.58 7.74
N THR A 228 -15.38 -5.05 7.68
CA THR A 228 -15.11 -3.62 7.87
C THR A 228 -14.94 -2.85 6.56
N GLY A 229 -15.03 -3.53 5.41
CA GLY A 229 -14.71 -2.94 4.10
C GLY A 229 -13.26 -2.46 4.03
N THR A 230 -12.35 -3.07 4.80
CA THR A 230 -10.93 -2.67 4.79
C THR A 230 -10.21 -3.38 3.66
N VAL A 231 -9.73 -2.58 2.70
CA VAL A 231 -9.01 -3.01 1.50
C VAL A 231 -7.63 -3.54 1.89
N ILE A 232 -7.28 -4.69 1.33
CA ILE A 232 -5.93 -5.26 1.48
C ILE A 232 -5.04 -4.67 0.38
N ALA A 233 -4.11 -3.80 0.77
CA ALA A 233 -3.16 -3.17 -0.13
C ALA A 233 -1.85 -3.96 -0.15
N MET A 234 -1.46 -4.44 -1.34
CA MET A 234 -0.27 -5.24 -1.55
C MET A 234 0.67 -4.51 -2.50
N HIS A 235 1.84 -4.16 -2.00
CA HIS A 235 2.89 -3.49 -2.76
C HIS A 235 3.83 -4.51 -3.40
N ILE A 236 4.37 -4.23 -4.59
CA ILE A 236 5.22 -5.14 -5.39
C ILE A 236 6.48 -5.69 -4.67
N GLY A 237 6.96 -4.93 -3.68
CA GLY A 237 8.10 -5.27 -2.82
C GLY A 237 7.72 -6.01 -1.51
N SER A 238 6.43 -6.21 -1.24
CA SER A 238 5.92 -6.65 0.07
C SER A 238 6.28 -8.10 0.43
N SER A 239 6.69 -8.91 -0.54
CA SER A 239 7.15 -10.29 -0.32
C SER A 239 8.63 -10.40 0.09
N SER A 240 9.36 -9.27 0.16
CA SER A 240 10.82 -9.22 0.46
C SER A 240 11.69 -10.12 -0.43
N ARG A 241 11.18 -10.50 -1.60
CA ARG A 241 11.88 -11.32 -2.58
C ARG A 241 11.63 -10.76 -3.98
N MET A 242 12.63 -10.08 -4.51
CA MET A 242 12.63 -9.63 -5.89
C MET A 242 12.90 -10.83 -6.81
N PRO A 243 12.15 -11.00 -7.91
CA PRO A 243 12.49 -12.02 -8.88
C PRO A 243 13.86 -11.71 -9.51
N SER A 244 14.63 -12.75 -9.80
CA SER A 244 15.93 -12.63 -10.45
C SER A 244 16.17 -13.87 -11.31
N THR A 245 16.82 -13.68 -12.46
CA THR A 245 17.08 -14.75 -13.43
C THR A 245 18.41 -15.45 -13.18
N SER A 246 19.37 -14.79 -12.50
CA SER A 246 20.67 -15.34 -12.13
C SER A 246 21.32 -14.52 -11.00
N ALA A 247 22.32 -15.09 -10.31
CA ALA A 247 22.99 -14.42 -9.18
C ALA A 247 23.75 -13.14 -9.59
N ASP A 248 24.20 -13.07 -10.85
CA ASP A 248 24.95 -11.97 -11.46
C ASP A 248 24.08 -11.01 -12.28
N ALA A 249 22.76 -11.24 -12.33
CA ALA A 249 21.85 -10.32 -13.00
C ALA A 249 21.89 -8.93 -12.33
N PRO A 250 22.01 -7.84 -13.10
CA PRO A 250 22.02 -6.50 -12.53
C PRO A 250 20.64 -6.16 -11.94
N PRO A 251 20.56 -5.23 -10.96
CA PRO A 251 19.30 -4.85 -10.31
C PRO A 251 18.17 -4.52 -11.29
N ALA A 252 18.50 -3.89 -12.43
CA ALA A 252 17.55 -3.53 -13.49
C ALA A 252 16.75 -4.73 -14.04
N VAL A 253 17.34 -5.93 -14.08
CA VAL A 253 16.61 -7.15 -14.50
C VAL A 253 15.50 -7.44 -13.51
N GLY A 254 15.83 -7.45 -12.20
CA GLY A 254 14.86 -7.68 -11.13
C GLY A 254 13.74 -6.65 -11.19
N SER A 255 14.09 -5.36 -11.20
CA SER A 255 13.14 -4.24 -11.32
C SER A 255 12.18 -4.40 -12.49
N THR A 256 12.68 -4.84 -13.66
CA THR A 256 11.85 -5.03 -14.86
C THR A 256 10.80 -6.14 -14.70
N ILE A 257 11.10 -7.19 -13.93
CA ILE A 257 10.23 -8.37 -13.78
C ILE A 257 9.50 -8.41 -12.43
N THR A 258 9.66 -7.41 -11.57
CA THR A 258 9.05 -7.41 -10.22
C THR A 258 7.53 -7.54 -10.29
N PHE A 259 6.88 -7.03 -11.36
CA PHE A 259 5.42 -7.19 -11.60
C PHE A 259 4.96 -8.65 -11.60
N ALA A 260 5.88 -9.59 -11.86
CA ALA A 260 5.58 -11.02 -11.81
C ALA A 260 5.13 -11.46 -10.41
N ASN A 261 5.59 -10.81 -9.33
CA ASN A 261 5.08 -11.09 -7.98
C ASN A 261 3.59 -10.73 -7.87
N CYS A 262 3.17 -9.55 -8.37
CA CYS A 262 1.75 -9.18 -8.44
C CYS A 262 0.95 -10.21 -9.23
N CYS A 263 1.49 -10.63 -10.38
CA CYS A 263 0.86 -11.62 -11.24
C CYS A 263 0.68 -12.97 -10.56
N PHE A 264 1.72 -13.49 -9.91
CA PHE A 264 1.65 -14.77 -9.17
C PHE A 264 0.68 -14.67 -8.00
N SER A 265 0.74 -13.58 -7.24
CA SER A 265 -0.18 -13.31 -6.14
C SER A 265 -1.63 -13.25 -6.62
N MET A 266 -1.91 -12.55 -7.72
CA MET A 266 -3.27 -12.40 -8.24
C MET A 266 -3.86 -13.75 -8.62
N VAL A 267 -3.07 -14.61 -9.28
CA VAL A 267 -3.49 -15.98 -9.58
C VAL A 267 -3.75 -16.79 -8.31
N ASP A 268 -2.90 -16.67 -7.29
CA ASP A 268 -3.13 -17.33 -5.99
C ASP A 268 -4.47 -16.92 -5.39
N TRP A 269 -4.79 -15.63 -5.36
CA TRP A 269 -6.05 -15.11 -4.85
C TRP A 269 -7.25 -15.59 -5.65
N LEU A 270 -7.21 -15.48 -6.98
CA LEU A 270 -8.30 -15.92 -7.86
C LEU A 270 -8.57 -17.43 -7.75
N MET A 271 -7.55 -18.23 -7.47
CA MET A 271 -7.64 -19.69 -7.34
C MET A 271 -7.85 -20.17 -5.89
N SER A 272 -7.84 -19.27 -4.91
CA SER A 272 -7.89 -19.62 -3.49
C SER A 272 -9.28 -20.02 -2.99
N GLY A 273 -10.34 -19.55 -3.66
CA GLY A 273 -11.72 -19.61 -3.17
C GLY A 273 -12.05 -18.59 -2.08
N LYS A 274 -11.12 -17.68 -1.74
CA LYS A 274 -11.36 -16.67 -0.70
C LYS A 274 -12.40 -15.63 -1.10
N PHE A 275 -12.45 -15.21 -2.36
CA PHE A 275 -13.47 -14.27 -2.84
C PHE A 275 -14.89 -14.82 -2.81
N GLU A 276 -15.07 -16.14 -2.95
CA GLU A 276 -16.38 -16.78 -2.78
C GLU A 276 -16.82 -16.82 -1.30
N ARG A 277 -15.85 -16.93 -0.38
CA ARG A 277 -16.09 -17.01 1.07
C ARG A 277 -16.23 -15.64 1.74
N PHE A 278 -15.55 -14.63 1.20
CA PHE A 278 -15.48 -13.26 1.69
C PHE A 278 -15.90 -12.31 0.56
N PRO A 279 -17.22 -12.18 0.30
CA PRO A 279 -17.75 -11.53 -0.91
C PRO A 279 -17.58 -9.99 -0.93
N ALA A 280 -17.32 -9.35 0.22
CA ALA A 280 -17.04 -7.92 0.29
C ALA A 280 -15.53 -7.61 0.22
N LEU A 281 -14.66 -8.60 0.43
CA LEU A 281 -13.21 -8.45 0.42
C LEU A 281 -12.71 -7.79 -0.87
N LYS A 282 -11.93 -6.71 -0.74
CA LYS A 282 -11.24 -6.06 -1.87
C LYS A 282 -9.73 -6.08 -1.67
N ILE A 283 -9.00 -6.27 -2.76
CA ILE A 283 -7.53 -6.19 -2.76
C ILE A 283 -7.05 -5.20 -3.82
N MET A 284 -5.91 -4.56 -3.57
CA MET A 284 -5.22 -3.71 -4.57
C MET A 284 -3.74 -4.07 -4.70
N TYR A 285 -3.23 -4.00 -5.92
CA TYR A 285 -1.80 -4.17 -6.25
C TYR A 285 -1.16 -2.82 -6.56
N ALA A 286 -0.41 -2.30 -5.60
CA ALA A 286 0.37 -1.05 -5.71
C ALA A 286 1.70 -1.30 -6.43
N GLU A 287 2.12 -0.36 -7.26
CA GLU A 287 3.32 -0.42 -8.11
C GLU A 287 3.33 -1.57 -9.14
N GLY A 288 2.20 -2.28 -9.29
CA GLY A 288 2.11 -3.52 -10.06
C GLY A 288 2.04 -3.35 -11.58
N GLN A 289 1.70 -2.13 -12.05
CA GLN A 289 1.27 -1.85 -13.42
C GLN A 289 0.05 -2.72 -13.83
N ILE A 290 -0.54 -2.46 -15.00
CA ILE A 290 -1.85 -3.02 -15.35
C ILE A 290 -1.87 -3.74 -16.72
N GLY A 291 -0.84 -3.60 -17.54
CA GLY A 291 -0.78 -4.10 -18.91
C GLY A 291 -0.66 -5.62 -19.02
N TRP A 292 -0.24 -6.30 -17.97
CA TRP A 292 -0.17 -7.77 -17.91
C TRP A 292 -1.50 -8.42 -17.52
N ILE A 293 -2.43 -7.66 -16.92
CA ILE A 293 -3.68 -8.16 -16.35
C ILE A 293 -4.55 -8.89 -17.40
N PRO A 294 -4.81 -8.32 -18.61
CA PRO A 294 -5.69 -8.99 -19.58
C PRO A 294 -5.23 -10.40 -19.95
N TYR A 295 -3.92 -10.57 -20.17
CA TYR A 295 -3.37 -11.85 -20.57
C TYR A 295 -3.48 -12.89 -19.46
N ILE A 296 -3.20 -12.51 -18.21
CA ILE A 296 -3.27 -13.49 -17.12
C ILE A 296 -4.72 -13.89 -16.83
N LEU A 297 -5.69 -12.99 -16.98
CA LEU A 297 -7.11 -13.30 -16.79
C LEU A 297 -7.61 -14.27 -17.87
N GLU A 298 -7.27 -14.01 -19.14
CA GLU A 298 -7.55 -14.95 -20.24
C GLU A 298 -7.00 -16.34 -19.93
N ARG A 299 -5.73 -16.41 -19.48
CA ARG A 299 -5.10 -17.67 -19.12
C ARG A 299 -5.76 -18.34 -17.91
N ALA A 300 -6.10 -17.57 -16.87
CA ALA A 300 -6.72 -18.07 -15.65
C ALA A 300 -8.11 -18.66 -15.94
N ASP A 301 -8.91 -18.01 -16.78
CA ASP A 301 -10.23 -18.49 -17.20
C ASP A 301 -10.13 -19.80 -17.99
N VAL A 302 -9.20 -19.90 -18.95
CA VAL A 302 -8.97 -21.13 -19.72
C VAL A 302 -8.56 -22.28 -18.79
N VAL A 303 -7.65 -22.04 -17.85
CA VAL A 303 -7.23 -23.05 -16.87
C VAL A 303 -8.39 -23.43 -15.95
N TRP A 304 -9.19 -22.47 -15.50
CA TRP A 304 -10.35 -22.74 -14.66
C TRP A 304 -11.39 -23.58 -15.43
N GLU A 305 -11.76 -23.20 -16.65
CA GLU A 305 -12.80 -23.90 -17.42
C GLU A 305 -12.38 -25.33 -17.79
N GLU A 306 -11.15 -25.49 -18.29
CA GLU A 306 -10.69 -26.78 -18.81
C GLU A 306 -10.12 -27.70 -17.71
N ASN A 307 -9.60 -27.13 -16.63
CA ASN A 307 -8.77 -27.85 -15.66
C ASN A 307 -9.20 -27.71 -14.19
N ARG A 308 -10.27 -27.00 -13.82
CA ARG A 308 -10.64 -26.78 -12.40
C ARG A 308 -10.78 -28.06 -11.56
N GLY A 309 -11.18 -29.17 -12.19
CA GLY A 309 -11.30 -30.47 -11.53
C GLY A 309 -9.96 -31.03 -11.05
N TRP A 310 -8.98 -31.20 -11.95
CA TRP A 310 -7.65 -31.69 -11.57
C TRP A 310 -6.81 -30.61 -10.88
N GLY A 311 -6.98 -29.34 -11.28
CA GLY A 311 -6.33 -28.17 -10.70
C GLY A 311 -6.74 -27.88 -9.25
N GLY A 312 -7.70 -28.63 -8.71
CA GLY A 312 -8.04 -28.60 -7.28
C GLY A 312 -8.79 -27.34 -6.84
N VAL A 313 -9.57 -26.73 -7.74
CA VAL A 313 -10.35 -25.51 -7.45
C VAL A 313 -11.85 -25.66 -7.72
N ALA A 314 -12.30 -26.77 -8.31
CA ALA A 314 -13.70 -26.97 -8.71
C ALA A 314 -14.72 -26.88 -7.55
N ASP A 315 -14.30 -27.21 -6.33
CA ASP A 315 -15.13 -27.19 -5.12
C ASP A 315 -15.13 -25.86 -4.38
N LYS A 316 -14.29 -24.90 -4.79
CA LYS A 316 -14.08 -23.63 -4.07
C LYS A 316 -14.04 -22.37 -4.94
N VAL A 317 -13.88 -22.49 -6.26
CA VAL A 317 -13.91 -21.38 -7.24
C VAL A 317 -15.01 -21.71 -8.25
N HIS A 318 -16.18 -21.12 -8.07
CA HIS A 318 -17.39 -21.50 -8.81
C HIS A 318 -17.67 -20.57 -10.00
N ARG A 319 -17.02 -19.41 -10.04
CA ARG A 319 -17.09 -18.43 -11.13
C ARG A 319 -15.75 -18.32 -11.87
N PRO A 320 -15.77 -17.88 -13.14
CA PRO A 320 -14.55 -17.54 -13.87
C PRO A 320 -13.65 -16.58 -13.07
N PRO A 321 -12.33 -16.81 -13.00
CA PRO A 321 -11.37 -15.88 -12.41
C PRO A 321 -11.52 -14.43 -12.87
N SER A 322 -11.87 -14.17 -14.14
CA SER A 322 -12.13 -12.80 -14.62
C SER A 322 -13.32 -12.11 -13.95
N GLU A 323 -14.39 -12.85 -13.60
CA GLU A 323 -15.53 -12.30 -12.85
C GLU A 323 -15.11 -11.97 -11.41
N LEU A 324 -14.32 -12.86 -10.78
CA LEU A 324 -13.77 -12.60 -9.44
C LEU A 324 -12.81 -11.40 -9.45
N PHE A 325 -12.00 -11.24 -10.49
CA PHE A 325 -11.16 -10.07 -10.66
C PHE A 325 -12.00 -8.78 -10.73
N ALA A 326 -13.00 -8.76 -11.61
CA ALA A 326 -13.84 -7.59 -11.84
C ALA A 326 -14.54 -7.13 -10.56
N GLU A 327 -14.93 -8.07 -9.70
CA GLU A 327 -15.56 -7.76 -8.42
C GLU A 327 -14.56 -7.36 -7.33
N HIS A 328 -13.40 -8.00 -7.21
CA HIS A 328 -12.60 -7.95 -5.99
C HIS A 328 -11.23 -7.27 -6.11
N VAL A 329 -10.70 -7.10 -7.32
CA VAL A 329 -9.28 -6.79 -7.50
C VAL A 329 -9.09 -5.45 -8.20
N PHE A 330 -8.14 -4.66 -7.71
CA PHE A 330 -7.75 -3.38 -8.29
C PHE A 330 -6.26 -3.37 -8.63
N GLY A 331 -5.90 -2.90 -9.81
CA GLY A 331 -4.51 -2.69 -10.24
C GLY A 331 -4.15 -1.22 -10.21
N CYS A 332 -2.95 -0.90 -9.76
CA CYS A 332 -2.44 0.46 -9.72
C CYS A 332 -1.33 0.67 -10.77
N PHE A 333 -1.21 1.90 -11.26
CA PHE A 333 -0.16 2.27 -12.19
C PHE A 333 0.18 3.76 -12.09
N PHE A 334 1.39 4.09 -12.52
CA PHE A 334 1.85 5.47 -12.76
C PHE A 334 2.41 5.67 -14.17
N ASP A 335 2.86 4.60 -14.86
CA ASP A 335 3.28 4.65 -16.27
C ASP A 335 3.06 3.34 -17.03
N ASP A 336 1.89 3.19 -17.64
CA ASP A 336 1.54 2.00 -18.41
C ASP A 336 0.66 2.28 -19.63
N ALA A 337 1.29 2.76 -20.71
CA ALA A 337 0.61 3.00 -21.97
C ALA A 337 -0.01 1.72 -22.59
N PHE A 338 0.50 0.52 -22.26
CA PHE A 338 -0.08 -0.73 -22.76
C PHE A 338 -1.36 -1.07 -22.02
N GLY A 339 -1.37 -0.99 -20.70
CA GLY A 339 -2.58 -1.18 -19.91
C GLY A 339 -3.68 -0.18 -20.25
N LEU A 340 -3.33 1.10 -20.42
CA LEU A 340 -4.30 2.13 -20.84
C LEU A 340 -4.97 1.84 -22.18
N ARG A 341 -4.24 1.28 -23.15
CA ARG A 341 -4.82 0.84 -24.44
C ARG A 341 -5.74 -0.38 -24.32
N ASN A 342 -5.66 -1.13 -23.22
CA ASN A 342 -6.41 -2.36 -23.00
C ASN A 342 -7.44 -2.22 -21.85
N LEU A 343 -7.84 -0.99 -21.50
CA LEU A 343 -8.78 -0.73 -20.39
C LEU A 343 -10.10 -1.48 -20.51
N ASP A 344 -10.60 -1.74 -21.72
CA ASP A 344 -11.84 -2.51 -21.92
C ASP A 344 -11.70 -3.97 -21.47
N ALA A 345 -10.50 -4.55 -21.61
CA ALA A 345 -10.20 -5.92 -21.17
C ALA A 345 -9.88 -6.00 -19.67
N ILE A 346 -9.41 -4.90 -19.07
CA ILE A 346 -9.13 -4.81 -17.63
C ILE A 346 -10.40 -4.45 -16.85
N GLY A 347 -11.21 -3.55 -17.39
CA GLY A 347 -12.27 -2.86 -16.67
C GLY A 347 -11.75 -1.55 -16.05
N ALA A 348 -12.15 -0.41 -16.61
CA ALA A 348 -11.75 0.91 -16.11
C ALA A 348 -12.20 1.20 -14.66
N GLY A 349 -13.10 0.40 -14.09
CA GLY A 349 -13.49 0.47 -12.67
C GLY A 349 -12.49 -0.18 -11.70
N ASN A 350 -11.59 -1.03 -12.22
CA ASN A 350 -10.61 -1.80 -11.45
C ASN A 350 -9.20 -1.17 -11.49
N VAL A 351 -9.07 0.04 -12.04
CA VAL A 351 -7.79 0.71 -12.25
C VAL A 351 -7.66 1.93 -11.35
N LEU A 352 -6.55 2.02 -10.64
CA LEU A 352 -6.21 3.13 -9.75
C LEU A 352 -4.93 3.83 -10.25
N TYR A 353 -4.80 5.12 -9.97
CA TYR A 353 -3.62 5.89 -10.33
C TYR A 353 -2.72 6.14 -9.11
N GLU A 354 -1.41 6.16 -9.33
CA GLU A 354 -0.43 6.43 -8.28
C GLU A 354 0.72 7.33 -8.76
N THR A 355 1.57 7.78 -7.83
CA THR A 355 2.71 8.63 -8.16
C THR A 355 4.04 8.18 -7.56
N ASP A 356 4.02 7.19 -6.67
CA ASP A 356 5.19 6.56 -6.04
C ASP A 356 6.15 7.59 -5.40
N TYR A 357 5.63 8.72 -4.93
CA TYR A 357 6.46 9.70 -4.24
C TYR A 357 6.94 9.09 -2.91
N PRO A 358 8.23 9.15 -2.51
CA PRO A 358 9.33 9.91 -3.10
C PRO A 358 10.37 9.04 -3.82
N HIS A 359 10.02 7.83 -4.25
CA HIS A 359 10.97 6.90 -4.85
C HIS A 359 11.50 7.38 -6.22
N SER A 360 12.47 6.65 -6.76
CA SER A 360 13.12 6.97 -8.04
C SER A 360 12.18 6.94 -9.24
N ASP A 361 11.16 6.09 -9.16
CA ASP A 361 10.26 5.80 -10.26
C ASP A 361 9.07 6.78 -10.28
N SER A 362 9.00 7.63 -9.24
CA SER A 362 8.03 8.71 -9.10
C SER A 362 7.97 9.63 -10.30
N THR A 363 6.75 10.11 -10.56
CA THR A 363 6.47 11.12 -11.59
C THR A 363 6.55 12.56 -11.08
N TRP A 364 6.91 12.77 -9.80
CA TRP A 364 7.07 14.11 -9.21
C TRP A 364 8.18 14.94 -9.89
N PRO A 365 8.01 16.27 -10.10
CA PRO A 365 6.85 17.12 -9.81
C PRO A 365 5.87 17.21 -11.00
N LYS A 366 5.93 16.25 -11.94
CA LYS A 366 5.30 16.32 -13.25
C LYS A 366 4.14 15.35 -13.41
N SER A 367 3.55 14.84 -12.33
CA SER A 367 2.50 13.81 -12.42
C SER A 367 1.31 14.24 -13.27
N ARG A 368 0.97 15.54 -13.28
CA ARG A 368 -0.04 16.09 -14.20
C ARG A 368 0.35 15.96 -15.67
N GLU A 369 1.57 16.38 -16.03
CA GLU A 369 2.05 16.34 -17.41
C GLU A 369 2.12 14.90 -17.92
N VAL A 370 2.58 13.98 -17.07
CA VAL A 370 2.62 12.54 -17.35
C VAL A 370 1.22 11.99 -17.56
N GLY A 371 0.29 12.28 -16.65
CA GLY A 371 -1.09 11.84 -16.77
C GLY A 371 -1.81 12.40 -18.00
N GLU A 372 -1.63 13.68 -18.31
CA GLU A 372 -2.17 14.32 -19.53
C GLU A 372 -1.61 13.65 -20.80
N ALA A 373 -0.31 13.35 -20.84
CA ALA A 373 0.33 12.70 -21.99
C ALA A 373 -0.16 11.25 -22.18
N GLN A 374 -0.28 10.49 -21.10
CA GLN A 374 -0.69 9.09 -21.14
C GLN A 374 -2.18 8.92 -21.44
N MET A 375 -3.04 9.75 -20.84
CA MET A 375 -4.49 9.55 -20.85
C MET A 375 -5.24 10.55 -21.75
N GLY A 376 -4.57 11.46 -22.44
CA GLY A 376 -5.21 12.47 -23.29
C GLY A 376 -6.03 11.91 -24.47
N HIS A 377 -5.88 10.62 -24.78
CA HIS A 377 -6.67 9.90 -25.78
C HIS A 377 -7.96 9.27 -25.22
N LEU A 378 -8.15 9.30 -23.89
CA LEU A 378 -9.31 8.72 -23.21
C LEU A 378 -10.41 9.76 -22.99
N PRO A 379 -11.68 9.34 -22.87
CA PRO A 379 -12.77 10.24 -22.50
C PRO A 379 -12.54 10.88 -21.10
N PRO A 380 -12.91 12.16 -20.89
CA PRO A 380 -12.70 12.84 -19.61
C PRO A 380 -13.25 12.08 -18.39
N ASP A 381 -14.45 11.51 -18.49
CA ASP A 381 -15.06 10.72 -17.41
C ASP A 381 -14.27 9.45 -17.06
N THR A 382 -13.57 8.87 -18.04
CA THR A 382 -12.68 7.72 -17.82
C THR A 382 -11.40 8.16 -17.10
N VAL A 383 -10.85 9.32 -17.47
CA VAL A 383 -9.69 9.90 -16.79
C VAL A 383 -10.03 10.23 -15.34
N ASP A 384 -11.15 10.91 -15.07
CA ASP A 384 -11.60 11.21 -13.70
C ASP A 384 -11.82 9.93 -12.88
N ARG A 385 -12.42 8.91 -13.49
CA ARG A 385 -12.62 7.61 -12.84
C ARG A 385 -11.31 6.99 -12.37
N ILE A 386 -10.33 6.90 -13.28
CA ILE A 386 -9.03 6.27 -13.02
C ILE A 386 -8.23 7.06 -11.98
N VAL A 387 -8.12 8.37 -12.15
CA VAL A 387 -7.23 9.21 -11.32
C VAL A 387 -7.84 9.60 -9.98
N ARG A 388 -9.15 9.37 -9.79
CA ARG A 388 -9.88 9.79 -8.58
C ARG A 388 -11.03 8.87 -8.18
N ALA A 389 -12.05 8.73 -9.03
CA ALA A 389 -13.35 8.25 -8.56
C ALA A 389 -13.30 6.79 -8.06
N ASN A 390 -12.47 5.94 -8.67
CA ASN A 390 -12.26 4.57 -8.20
C ASN A 390 -11.65 4.55 -6.79
N ALA A 391 -10.64 5.38 -6.52
CA ALA A 391 -10.04 5.48 -5.19
C ALA A 391 -11.03 6.01 -4.14
N ILE A 392 -11.87 6.99 -4.52
CA ILE A 392 -12.94 7.52 -3.65
C ILE A 392 -13.91 6.40 -3.24
N ALA A 393 -14.37 5.62 -4.22
CA ALA A 393 -15.31 4.54 -3.98
C ALA A 393 -14.68 3.39 -3.16
N LEU A 394 -13.46 2.97 -3.54
CA LEU A 394 -12.77 1.84 -2.93
C LEU A 394 -12.38 2.11 -1.47
N LEU A 395 -11.94 3.32 -1.15
CA LEU A 395 -11.44 3.69 0.18
C LEU A 395 -12.46 4.46 1.03
N GLU A 396 -13.71 4.55 0.58
CA GLU A 396 -14.80 5.29 1.22
C GLU A 396 -14.43 6.74 1.59
N LEU A 397 -13.73 7.43 0.68
CA LEU A 397 -13.38 8.84 0.87
C LEU A 397 -14.62 9.74 0.74
N THR A 398 -14.52 10.98 1.21
CA THR A 398 -15.59 11.97 0.94
C THR A 398 -15.77 12.16 -0.57
N GLY A 399 -16.91 12.73 -0.99
CA GLY A 399 -17.15 13.03 -2.40
C GLY A 399 -16.13 14.00 -3.03
N THR A 400 -15.33 14.70 -2.22
CA THR A 400 -14.20 15.52 -2.69
C THR A 400 -12.87 14.78 -2.70
N GLY A 401 -12.82 13.52 -2.27
CA GLY A 401 -11.64 12.67 -2.22
C GLY A 401 -10.75 12.89 -1.00
N LEU A 402 -11.31 13.32 0.12
CA LEU A 402 -10.59 13.48 1.39
C LEU A 402 -10.91 12.33 2.34
N TRP A 403 -9.95 11.95 3.18
CA TRP A 403 -10.20 11.11 4.33
C TRP A 403 -10.99 11.89 5.40
N ALA A 404 -12.09 11.31 5.88
CA ALA A 404 -13.02 12.00 6.77
C ALA A 404 -12.52 12.15 8.23
N GLY A 405 -11.42 11.48 8.57
CA GLY A 405 -10.82 11.52 9.91
C GLY A 405 -11.41 10.48 10.87
N SER A 406 -10.76 10.30 12.02
CA SER A 406 -11.10 9.27 13.02
C SER A 406 -12.36 9.54 13.85
N GLY A 407 -13.02 10.70 13.65
CA GLY A 407 -14.21 11.13 14.41
C GLY A 407 -15.54 11.08 13.66
N SER A 408 -15.57 10.68 12.38
CA SER A 408 -16.78 10.76 11.54
C SER A 408 -17.63 9.48 11.50
N GLY A 409 -17.40 8.52 12.41
CA GLY A 409 -18.12 7.25 12.48
C GLY A 409 -19.63 7.40 12.72
N SER A 410 -20.42 7.12 11.68
CA SER A 410 -21.83 6.71 11.67
C SER A 410 -22.85 7.51 12.50
N GLY A 411 -23.25 8.68 11.99
CA GLY A 411 -24.46 9.42 12.41
C GLY A 411 -25.61 9.37 11.39
N GLY A 412 -25.57 8.46 10.41
CA GLY A 412 -26.55 8.35 9.33
C GLY A 412 -27.76 7.49 9.65
N GLY A 413 -28.39 7.69 10.81
CA GLY A 413 -29.71 7.12 11.10
C GLY A 413 -30.78 8.00 10.48
N SER A 414 -31.43 7.51 9.42
CA SER A 414 -32.60 8.13 8.80
C SER A 414 -33.74 8.30 9.82
N GLY A 415 -33.80 9.47 10.44
CA GLY A 415 -34.98 9.93 11.17
C GLY A 415 -36.09 10.27 10.18
N SER A 416 -36.83 9.27 9.73
CA SER A 416 -38.13 9.49 9.09
C SER A 416 -39.09 10.02 10.16
N GLY A 417 -39.20 11.35 10.25
CA GLY A 417 -40.28 12.01 10.97
C GLY A 417 -41.61 11.61 10.34
N SER A 418 -42.30 10.67 10.99
CA SER A 418 -43.70 10.38 10.69
C SER A 418 -44.56 11.46 11.33
N GLU A 419 -44.96 12.46 10.54
CA GLU A 419 -46.07 13.32 10.90
C GLU A 419 -47.36 12.47 10.87
N GLY A 420 -47.71 11.92 12.04
CA GLY A 420 -49.00 11.31 12.28
C GLY A 420 -50.11 12.36 12.20
N GLY A 421 -50.82 12.39 11.08
CA GLY A 421 -52.04 13.16 10.92
C GLY A 421 -53.13 12.66 11.86
N SER A 422 -53.40 13.43 12.92
CA SER A 422 -54.57 13.23 13.77
C SER A 422 -55.83 13.75 13.06
N ARG A 423 -56.67 12.85 12.55
CA ARG A 423 -58.08 13.13 12.34
C ARG A 423 -58.87 12.45 13.46
N ALA A 424 -59.30 13.23 14.43
CA ALA A 424 -60.41 12.88 15.32
C ALA A 424 -61.59 13.77 14.94
N GLY A 425 -62.70 13.14 14.54
CA GLY A 425 -63.98 13.81 14.38
C GLY A 425 -64.69 13.99 15.72
N GLY A 426 -65.67 14.90 15.74
CA GLY A 426 -66.65 14.98 16.83
C GLY A 426 -67.32 16.34 17.02
N ILE A 427 -68.38 16.60 16.25
CA ILE A 427 -69.71 17.08 16.67
C ILE A 427 -69.76 18.23 17.71
N THR A 428 -70.06 19.45 17.26
CA THR A 428 -71.36 20.17 17.39
C THR A 428 -71.29 21.51 16.65
#